data_AF-A0A937RNG8-F1
#
_entry.id   AF-A0A937RNG8-F1
#
_cell.length_a   1.000
_cell.length_b   1.000
_cell.length_c   1.000
_cell.angle_alpha   90.00
_cell.angle_beta   90.00
_cell.angle_gamma   90.00
#
_symmetry.space_group_name_H-M   'P 1'
#
loop_
_entity.id
_entity.type
_entity.pdbx_description
1 polymer ?
#
loop_
_entity_poly.entity_id
_entity_poly.type
_entity_poly.pdbx_seq_one_letter_code
_entity_poly.pdbx_strand_id
1 'polypeptide(L)'
;MLRGVRLGHAFLYRALRDAAPGGELPGRLTEMLFEQADLLSGELAEVYVAERDRWEESEEAARCRMIEAIIAGEKADPTVAERILDYPLGRHHVAVILWREGHADAGPRPRLIAADLLDAGGGDGLLQVAVHASAVWIWIGFDVRPDRVRWPRSLPDGWRAAAGPPSFGLPGVRRSHLAARGAARIAATTLADTGVRDYVDVRTACLLTGDAEQARWYVQETLGALAAPDDWSEQLRDTLRCYLASGRSLKTAAEQLAVARNTVTYRVKRAGLLLGARHLADLSEVRLALEIMRFPDVLDRGPADRPGDGPGPMRRMYVRAGLVP
;
A
#
# COMPACT_ATOMS: atom_id res chain seq x y z
N MET A 1 20.20 -32.02 -10.66
CA MET A 1 20.69 -32.41 -9.32
C MET A 1 20.20 -33.79 -8.88
N LEU A 2 18.90 -34.02 -8.62
CA LEU A 2 18.33 -35.36 -8.33
C LEU A 2 18.70 -36.46 -9.34
N ARG A 3 18.80 -36.10 -10.64
CA ARG A 3 19.28 -37.00 -11.69
C ARG A 3 20.74 -37.44 -11.49
N GLY A 4 21.59 -36.58 -10.93
CA GLY A 4 23.00 -36.86 -10.65
C GLY A 4 23.18 -37.83 -9.48
N VAL A 5 22.45 -37.64 -8.39
CA VAL A 5 22.43 -38.57 -7.25
C VAL A 5 21.91 -39.94 -7.69
N ARG A 6 20.83 -39.98 -8.48
CA ARG A 6 20.31 -41.24 -9.05
C ARG A 6 21.30 -41.93 -9.99
N LEU A 7 22.04 -41.18 -10.79
CA LEU A 7 23.09 -41.72 -11.67
C LEU A 7 24.30 -42.25 -10.88
N GLY A 8 24.72 -41.55 -9.83
CA GLY A 8 25.79 -41.98 -8.92
C GLY A 8 25.41 -43.26 -8.16
N HIS A 9 24.19 -43.31 -7.61
CA HIS A 9 23.67 -44.51 -6.95
C HIS A 9 23.57 -45.71 -7.90
N ALA A 10 23.05 -45.49 -9.12
CA ALA A 10 22.97 -46.54 -10.14
C ALA A 10 24.37 -47.03 -10.59
N PHE A 11 25.36 -46.14 -10.65
CA PHE A 11 26.75 -46.50 -10.96
C PHE A 11 27.37 -47.34 -9.85
N LEU A 12 27.23 -46.91 -8.59
CA LEU A 12 27.78 -47.61 -7.42
C LEU A 12 27.15 -49.00 -7.25
N TYR A 13 25.83 -49.10 -7.41
CA TYR A 13 25.10 -50.37 -7.39
C TYR A 13 25.59 -51.33 -8.48
N ARG A 14 25.82 -50.84 -9.71
CA ARG A 14 26.38 -51.65 -10.80
C ARG A 14 27.80 -52.11 -10.50
N ALA A 15 28.67 -51.21 -10.02
CA ALA A 15 30.05 -51.54 -9.67
C ALA A 15 30.14 -52.62 -8.57
N LEU A 16 29.29 -52.54 -7.55
CA LEU A 16 29.23 -53.54 -6.48
C LEU A 16 28.71 -54.88 -6.96
N ARG A 17 27.71 -54.89 -7.85
CA ARG A 17 27.20 -56.11 -8.47
C ARG A 17 28.25 -56.77 -9.37
N ASP A 18 28.99 -55.98 -10.15
CA ASP A 18 30.01 -56.48 -11.06
C ASP A 18 31.25 -57.02 -10.30
N ALA A 19 31.51 -56.52 -9.09
CA ALA A 19 32.55 -57.02 -8.18
C ALA A 19 32.18 -58.34 -7.45
N ALA A 20 30.92 -58.75 -7.49
CA ALA A 20 30.43 -60.00 -6.89
C ALA A 20 29.62 -60.84 -7.91
N PRO A 21 30.25 -61.33 -8.99
CA PRO A 21 29.56 -62.04 -10.06
C PRO A 21 29.04 -63.41 -9.56
N GLY A 22 27.74 -63.48 -9.26
CA GLY A 22 27.03 -64.73 -8.92
C GLY A 22 26.45 -64.81 -7.50
N GLY A 23 26.63 -63.80 -6.65
CA GLY A 23 25.97 -63.70 -5.34
C GLY A 23 24.88 -62.62 -5.32
N GLU A 24 23.76 -62.87 -4.64
CA GLU A 24 22.85 -61.78 -4.27
C GLU A 24 23.61 -60.79 -3.37
N LEU A 25 23.56 -59.50 -3.70
CA LEU A 25 24.07 -58.47 -2.79
C LEU A 25 23.30 -58.62 -1.46
N PRO A 26 23.99 -58.77 -0.32
CA PRO A 26 23.32 -58.91 0.97
C PRO A 26 22.30 -57.78 1.16
N GLY A 27 21.06 -58.09 1.55
CA GLY A 27 19.98 -57.08 1.66
C GLY A 27 20.39 -55.85 2.47
N ARG A 28 21.22 -56.05 3.50
CA ARG A 28 21.82 -55.01 4.33
C ARG A 28 22.71 -54.02 3.56
N LEU A 29 23.44 -54.47 2.54
CA LEU A 29 24.24 -53.58 1.68
C LEU A 29 23.34 -52.72 0.79
N THR A 30 22.25 -53.29 0.27
CA THR A 30 21.27 -52.54 -0.53
C THR A 30 20.54 -51.50 0.31
N GLU A 31 20.10 -51.85 1.53
CA GLU A 31 19.50 -50.92 2.48
C GLU A 31 20.45 -49.77 2.83
N MET A 32 21.71 -50.07 3.14
CA MET A 32 22.72 -49.04 3.42
C MET A 32 22.93 -48.09 2.23
N LEU A 33 22.88 -48.58 0.98
CA LEU A 33 23.02 -47.73 -0.21
C LEU A 33 21.82 -46.81 -0.42
N PHE A 34 20.61 -47.29 -0.14
CA PHE A 34 19.39 -46.48 -0.19
C PHE A 34 19.39 -45.41 0.92
N GLU A 35 19.75 -45.78 2.14
CA GLU A 35 19.88 -44.82 3.25
C GLU A 35 20.91 -43.72 2.94
N GLN A 36 22.06 -44.10 2.36
CA GLN A 36 23.06 -43.12 1.92
C GLN A 36 22.53 -42.19 0.82
N ALA A 37 21.77 -42.71 -0.15
CA ALA A 37 21.20 -41.90 -1.21
C ALA A 37 20.12 -40.93 -0.70
N ASP A 38 19.31 -41.34 0.27
CA ASP A 38 18.28 -40.51 0.90
C ASP A 38 18.88 -39.44 1.81
N LEU A 39 19.91 -39.78 2.60
CA LEU A 39 20.66 -38.83 3.41
C LEU A 39 21.31 -37.74 2.54
N LEU A 40 22.04 -38.14 1.50
CA LEU A 40 22.67 -37.19 0.57
C LEU A 40 21.63 -36.33 -0.15
N SER A 41 20.49 -36.90 -0.55
CA SER A 41 19.41 -36.14 -1.20
C SER A 41 18.76 -35.13 -0.25
N GLY A 42 18.57 -35.50 1.02
CA GLY A 42 18.04 -34.64 2.07
C GLY A 42 18.96 -33.46 2.37
N GLU A 43 20.25 -33.71 2.63
CA GLU A 43 21.23 -32.66 2.89
C GLU A 43 21.39 -31.70 1.71
N LEU A 44 21.46 -32.23 0.47
CA LEU A 44 21.53 -31.40 -0.74
C LEU A 44 20.25 -30.57 -0.96
N ALA A 45 19.08 -31.12 -0.63
CA ALA A 45 17.82 -30.39 -0.72
C ALA A 45 17.75 -29.25 0.32
N GLU A 46 18.16 -29.50 1.56
CA GLU A 46 18.22 -28.48 2.61
C GLU A 46 19.20 -27.37 2.28
N VAL A 47 20.41 -27.70 1.83
CA VAL A 47 21.41 -26.71 1.40
C VAL A 47 20.92 -25.91 0.21
N TYR A 48 20.28 -26.55 -0.78
CA TYR A 48 19.72 -25.85 -1.94
C TYR A 48 18.57 -24.91 -1.56
N VAL A 49 17.65 -25.36 -0.69
CA VAL A 49 16.56 -24.52 -0.19
C VAL A 49 17.14 -23.34 0.61
N ALA A 50 18.11 -23.57 1.48
CA ALA A 50 18.74 -22.52 2.28
C ALA A 50 19.57 -21.53 1.43
N GLU A 51 20.26 -21.98 0.38
CA GLU A 51 20.93 -21.08 -0.60
C GLU A 51 19.91 -20.29 -1.40
N ARG A 52 18.85 -20.94 -1.90
CA ARG A 52 17.77 -20.27 -2.63
C ARG A 52 17.11 -19.20 -1.75
N ASP A 53 16.76 -19.54 -0.52
CA ASP A 53 16.10 -18.63 0.40
C ASP A 53 17.03 -17.44 0.74
N ARG A 54 18.34 -17.68 0.94
CA ARG A 54 19.34 -16.61 1.10
C ARG A 54 19.47 -15.71 -0.13
N TRP A 55 19.42 -16.28 -1.33
CA TRP A 55 19.48 -15.50 -2.57
C TRP A 55 18.23 -14.67 -2.77
N GLU A 56 17.04 -15.27 -2.59
CA GLU A 56 15.75 -14.58 -2.65
C GLU A 56 15.67 -13.44 -1.61
N GLU A 57 16.10 -13.68 -0.37
CA GLU A 57 16.20 -12.65 0.67
C GLU A 57 17.18 -11.53 0.27
N SER A 58 18.30 -11.86 -0.38
CA SER A 58 19.28 -10.87 -0.82
C SER A 58 18.79 -10.00 -1.98
N GLU A 59 18.04 -10.60 -2.92
CA GLU A 59 17.43 -9.92 -4.06
C GLU A 59 16.25 -9.04 -3.63
N GLU A 60 15.34 -9.57 -2.79
CA GLU A 60 14.22 -8.79 -2.24
C GLU A 60 14.73 -7.64 -1.36
N ALA A 61 15.79 -7.86 -0.58
CA ALA A 61 16.45 -6.78 0.16
C ALA A 61 17.10 -5.74 -0.78
N ALA A 62 17.67 -6.15 -1.91
CA ALA A 62 18.21 -5.22 -2.90
C ALA A 62 17.10 -4.38 -3.57
N ARG A 63 15.96 -5.01 -3.94
CA ARG A 63 14.77 -4.32 -4.46
C ARG A 63 14.20 -3.33 -3.44
N CYS A 64 14.08 -3.75 -2.18
CA CYS A 64 13.62 -2.90 -1.09
C CYS A 64 14.52 -1.67 -0.91
N ARG A 65 15.84 -1.86 -0.82
CA ARG A 65 16.78 -0.73 -0.70
C ARG A 65 16.72 0.21 -1.91
N MET A 66 16.62 -0.34 -3.12
CA MET A 66 16.53 0.47 -4.35
C MET A 66 15.25 1.32 -4.36
N ILE A 67 14.09 0.74 -4.01
CA ILE A 67 12.84 1.49 -4.02
C ILE A 67 12.80 2.54 -2.90
N GLU A 68 13.36 2.23 -1.72
CA GLU A 68 13.52 3.19 -0.62
C GLU A 68 14.39 4.39 -1.04
N ALA A 69 15.52 4.15 -1.72
CA ALA A 69 16.38 5.22 -2.25
C ALA A 69 15.64 6.10 -3.28
N ILE A 70 14.87 5.48 -4.20
CA ILE A 70 14.03 6.20 -5.16
C ILE A 70 12.98 7.06 -4.44
N ILE A 71 12.33 6.53 -3.41
CA ILE A 71 11.31 7.25 -2.63
C ILE A 71 11.93 8.41 -1.83
N ALA A 72 13.11 8.18 -1.23
CA ALA A 72 13.89 9.20 -0.54
C ALA A 72 14.32 10.35 -1.49
N GLY A 73 14.31 10.10 -2.80
CA GLY A 73 14.71 11.09 -3.81
C GLY A 73 16.22 11.11 -4.04
N GLU A 74 16.91 10.02 -3.69
CA GLU A 74 18.31 9.84 -4.01
C GLU A 74 18.51 9.75 -5.53
N LYS A 75 19.69 10.17 -6.00
CA LYS A 75 20.04 10.05 -7.41
C LYS A 75 20.32 8.59 -7.72
N ALA A 76 19.40 7.94 -8.41
CA ALA A 76 19.57 6.59 -8.92
C ALA A 76 19.79 6.60 -10.44
N ASP A 77 20.72 5.78 -10.91
CA ASP A 77 20.87 5.49 -12.34
C ASP A 77 19.66 4.65 -12.82
N PRO A 78 18.89 5.11 -13.83
CA PRO A 78 17.70 4.41 -14.29
C PRO A 78 17.96 2.97 -14.75
N THR A 79 19.07 2.71 -15.44
CA THR A 79 19.41 1.38 -15.95
C THR A 79 19.79 0.42 -14.83
N VAL A 80 20.50 0.93 -13.81
CA VAL A 80 20.80 0.14 -12.60
C VAL A 80 19.53 -0.16 -11.81
N ALA A 81 18.65 0.84 -11.68
CA ALA A 81 17.38 0.69 -10.97
C ALA A 81 16.45 -0.33 -11.66
N GLU A 82 16.28 -0.24 -12.99
CA GLU A 82 15.49 -1.20 -13.77
C GLU A 82 16.00 -2.63 -13.60
N ARG A 83 17.33 -2.83 -13.65
CA ARG A 83 17.94 -4.16 -13.49
C ARG A 83 17.74 -4.73 -12.09
N ILE A 84 17.89 -3.93 -11.04
CA ILE A 84 17.72 -4.40 -9.66
C ILE A 84 16.24 -4.69 -9.37
N LEU A 85 15.35 -3.83 -9.85
CA LEU A 85 13.90 -3.98 -9.64
C LEU A 85 13.27 -5.06 -10.53
N ASP A 86 13.96 -5.47 -11.59
CA ASP A 86 13.41 -6.33 -12.66
C ASP A 86 12.08 -5.77 -13.18
N TYR A 87 12.04 -4.44 -13.36
CA TYR A 87 10.83 -3.69 -13.64
C TYR A 87 11.16 -2.48 -14.51
N PRO A 88 10.53 -2.33 -15.70
CA PRO A 88 10.82 -1.21 -16.59
C PRO A 88 10.29 0.11 -16.01
N LEU A 89 11.16 1.10 -15.85
CA LEU A 89 10.86 2.41 -15.28
C LEU A 89 10.54 3.46 -16.35
N GLY A 90 10.84 3.19 -17.62
CA GLY A 90 10.51 4.05 -18.75
C GLY A 90 9.02 4.09 -19.15
N ARG A 91 8.09 4.01 -18.20
CA ARG A 91 6.64 3.95 -18.45
C ARG A 91 5.82 4.77 -17.46
N HIS A 92 4.50 4.71 -17.55
CA HIS A 92 3.62 5.26 -16.52
C HIS A 92 3.44 4.25 -15.38
N HIS A 93 3.41 4.77 -14.16
CA HIS A 93 3.32 3.98 -12.95
C HIS A 93 2.21 4.48 -12.05
N VAL A 94 1.51 3.54 -11.44
CA VAL A 94 0.54 3.79 -10.38
C VAL A 94 0.98 2.98 -9.18
N ALA A 95 1.38 3.67 -8.11
CA ALA A 95 1.72 3.05 -6.86
C ALA A 95 0.44 2.74 -6.09
N VAL A 96 0.39 1.56 -5.48
CA VAL A 96 -0.65 1.13 -4.54
C VAL A 96 0.04 0.68 -3.26
N ILE A 97 -0.38 1.24 -2.13
CA ILE A 97 0.01 0.76 -0.80
C ILE A 97 -1.11 -0.13 -0.32
N LEU A 98 -0.81 -1.41 -0.12
CA LEU A 98 -1.73 -2.42 0.39
C LEU A 98 -1.35 -2.72 1.84
N TRP A 99 -2.26 -2.58 2.79
CA TRP A 99 -2.02 -2.90 4.20
C TRP A 99 -3.16 -3.69 4.81
N ARG A 100 -2.84 -4.39 5.90
CA ARG A 100 -3.79 -5.17 6.66
C ARG A 100 -4.18 -4.46 7.95
N GLU A 101 -5.48 -4.33 8.18
CA GLU A 101 -6.08 -3.89 9.45
C GLU A 101 -6.48 -5.11 10.29
N GLY A 102 -6.11 -5.09 11.57
CA GLY A 102 -6.45 -6.13 12.55
C GLY A 102 -5.53 -7.36 12.56
N HIS A 103 -5.80 -8.27 13.51
CA HIS A 103 -5.05 -9.51 13.74
C HIS A 103 -5.80 -10.75 13.24
N ALA A 104 -6.44 -10.68 12.07
CA ALA A 104 -7.07 -11.86 11.50
C ALA A 104 -6.01 -12.89 11.11
N ASP A 105 -6.28 -14.17 11.35
CA ASP A 105 -5.42 -15.26 10.88
C ASP A 105 -5.84 -15.70 9.47
N ALA A 106 -4.87 -16.08 8.63
CA ALA A 106 -5.06 -16.65 7.28
C ALA A 106 -6.03 -15.91 6.31
N GLY A 107 -5.69 -14.68 5.89
CA GLY A 107 -6.31 -14.02 4.73
C GLY A 107 -5.60 -14.34 3.40
N PRO A 108 -6.15 -13.92 2.23
CA PRO A 108 -5.48 -14.07 0.94
C PRO A 108 -4.07 -13.47 0.97
N ARG A 109 -3.12 -14.11 0.29
CA ARG A 109 -1.74 -13.60 0.20
C ARG A 109 -1.73 -12.25 -0.54
N PRO A 110 -0.89 -11.28 -0.13
CA PRO A 110 -0.78 -9.98 -0.79
C PRO A 110 -0.59 -10.07 -2.31
N ARG A 111 0.12 -11.12 -2.78
CA ARG A 111 0.34 -11.39 -4.21
C ARG A 111 -0.95 -11.61 -5.01
N LEU A 112 -1.97 -12.25 -4.42
CA LEU A 112 -3.26 -12.45 -5.10
C LEU A 112 -4.01 -11.12 -5.25
N ILE A 113 -4.03 -10.32 -4.18
CA ILE A 113 -4.67 -9.00 -4.21
C ILE A 113 -3.95 -8.07 -5.20
N ALA A 114 -2.62 -8.14 -5.29
CA ALA A 114 -1.85 -7.39 -6.27
C ALA A 114 -2.21 -7.76 -7.72
N ALA A 115 -2.47 -9.04 -8.00
CA ALA A 115 -2.95 -9.50 -9.30
C ALA A 115 -4.37 -8.96 -9.60
N ASP A 116 -5.29 -9.02 -8.64
CA ASP A 116 -6.64 -8.47 -8.81
C ASP A 116 -6.61 -6.95 -9.08
N LEU A 117 -5.69 -6.22 -8.41
CA LEU A 117 -5.47 -4.80 -8.62
C LEU A 117 -4.90 -4.49 -10.01
N LEU A 118 -3.96 -5.31 -10.49
CA LEU A 118 -3.40 -5.22 -11.84
C LEU A 118 -4.50 -5.40 -12.90
N ASP A 119 -5.28 -6.48 -12.77
CA ASP A 119 -6.35 -6.83 -13.71
C ASP A 119 -7.45 -5.77 -13.73
N ALA A 120 -7.89 -5.31 -12.56
CA ALA A 120 -8.90 -4.24 -12.46
C ALA A 120 -8.38 -2.91 -12.99
N GLY A 121 -7.11 -2.61 -12.76
CA GLY A 121 -6.45 -1.37 -13.17
C GLY A 121 -6.15 -1.31 -14.67
N GLY A 122 -6.02 -2.46 -15.34
CA GLY A 122 -5.70 -2.57 -16.77
C GLY A 122 -4.23 -2.30 -17.08
N GLY A 123 -3.33 -2.57 -16.13
CA GLY A 123 -1.88 -2.43 -16.33
C GLY A 123 -1.24 -3.67 -16.97
N ASP A 124 0.01 -3.53 -17.40
CA ASP A 124 0.78 -4.55 -18.12
C ASP A 124 2.07 -4.98 -17.40
N GLY A 125 2.34 -4.40 -16.23
CA GLY A 125 3.53 -4.71 -15.44
C GLY A 125 3.25 -4.56 -13.95
N LEU A 126 3.90 -5.39 -13.14
CA LEU A 126 3.70 -5.44 -11.70
C LEU A 126 5.06 -5.52 -10.99
N LEU A 127 5.36 -4.52 -10.16
CA LEU A 127 6.44 -4.58 -9.19
C LEU A 127 5.81 -4.65 -7.81
N GLN A 128 6.16 -5.68 -7.04
CA GLN A 128 5.74 -5.84 -5.65
C GLN A 128 6.97 -5.86 -4.76
N VAL A 129 6.95 -5.06 -3.69
CA VAL A 129 8.03 -5.00 -2.69
C VAL A 129 7.44 -5.17 -1.31
N ALA A 130 7.85 -6.21 -0.59
CA ALA A 130 7.46 -6.42 0.80
C ALA A 130 8.35 -5.60 1.74
N VAL A 131 7.86 -4.46 2.21
CA VAL A 131 8.64 -3.55 3.09
C VAL A 131 8.41 -3.85 4.57
N HIS A 132 7.20 -4.30 4.94
CA HIS A 132 6.84 -4.65 6.31
C HIS A 132 5.94 -5.89 6.36
N ALA A 133 5.84 -6.52 7.52
CA ALA A 133 4.96 -7.68 7.74
C ALA A 133 3.46 -7.39 7.48
N SER A 134 3.04 -6.13 7.58
CA SER A 134 1.63 -5.70 7.44
C SER A 134 1.34 -4.77 6.26
N ALA A 135 2.36 -4.42 5.46
CA ALA A 135 2.21 -3.51 4.34
C ALA A 135 3.10 -3.91 3.16
N VAL A 136 2.52 -3.87 1.97
CA VAL A 136 3.16 -4.20 0.70
C VAL A 136 3.02 -3.00 -0.23
N TRP A 137 4.11 -2.64 -0.90
CA TRP A 137 4.10 -1.62 -1.94
C TRP A 137 4.03 -2.28 -3.30
N ILE A 138 3.15 -1.74 -4.15
CA ILE A 138 2.86 -2.27 -5.47
C ILE A 138 3.00 -1.13 -6.47
N TRP A 139 3.62 -1.37 -7.62
CA TRP A 139 3.56 -0.48 -8.77
C TRP A 139 2.99 -1.21 -9.97
N ILE A 140 1.93 -0.64 -10.53
CA ILE A 140 1.30 -1.09 -11.77
C ILE A 140 1.83 -0.23 -12.91
N GLY A 141 2.37 -0.89 -13.95
CA GLY A 141 2.91 -0.28 -15.15
C GLY A 141 1.87 -0.10 -16.26
N PHE A 142 2.01 0.97 -17.03
CA PHE A 142 1.20 1.27 -18.20
C PHE A 142 2.07 1.90 -19.30
N ASP A 143 2.00 1.39 -20.52
CA ASP A 143 2.67 2.00 -21.68
C ASP A 143 2.10 3.38 -22.04
N VAL A 144 0.78 3.55 -21.91
CA VAL A 144 0.06 4.81 -22.15
C VAL A 144 -0.50 5.33 -20.84
N ARG A 145 -0.43 6.65 -20.61
CA ARG A 145 -1.00 7.26 -19.40
C ARG A 145 -2.50 6.96 -19.32
N PRO A 146 -3.00 6.25 -18.29
CA PRO A 146 -4.43 6.08 -18.11
C PRO A 146 -5.07 7.40 -17.65
N ASP A 147 -6.22 7.75 -18.22
CA ASP A 147 -7.02 8.90 -17.79
C ASP A 147 -7.57 8.70 -16.37
N ARG A 148 -8.02 7.47 -16.09
CA ARG A 148 -8.48 7.02 -14.77
C ARG A 148 -8.22 5.53 -14.63
N VAL A 149 -7.67 5.14 -13.49
CA VAL A 149 -7.54 3.72 -13.12
C VAL A 149 -8.81 3.28 -12.43
N ARG A 150 -9.29 2.08 -12.76
CA ARG A 150 -10.44 1.47 -12.08
C ARG A 150 -9.91 0.55 -11.00
N TRP A 151 -10.52 0.64 -9.83
CA TRP A 151 -10.16 -0.19 -8.69
C TRP A 151 -11.32 -1.12 -8.31
N PRO A 152 -11.03 -2.27 -7.69
CA PRO A 152 -12.05 -3.08 -7.04
C PRO A 152 -12.86 -2.23 -6.06
N ARG A 153 -14.18 -2.42 -6.04
CA ARG A 153 -15.09 -1.71 -5.12
C ARG A 153 -14.85 -2.10 -3.66
N SER A 154 -14.40 -3.33 -3.44
CA SER A 154 -14.03 -3.85 -2.14
C SER A 154 -12.81 -4.75 -2.29
N LEU A 155 -11.99 -4.79 -1.25
CA LEU A 155 -10.90 -5.72 -1.05
C LEU A 155 -11.33 -6.84 -0.09
N PRO A 156 -10.58 -7.95 -0.01
CA PRO A 156 -10.85 -8.98 0.98
C PRO A 156 -10.84 -8.42 2.41
N ASP A 157 -11.58 -9.06 3.30
CA ASP A 157 -11.74 -8.58 4.67
C ASP A 157 -10.41 -8.36 5.39
N GLY A 158 -10.32 -7.23 6.09
CA GLY A 158 -9.11 -6.79 6.77
C GLY A 158 -8.03 -6.21 5.84
N TRP A 159 -8.20 -6.21 4.52
CA TRP A 159 -7.30 -5.51 3.62
C TRP A 159 -7.82 -4.13 3.25
N ARG A 160 -6.88 -3.21 3.08
CA ARG A 160 -7.10 -1.83 2.64
C ARG A 160 -6.03 -1.46 1.64
N ALA A 161 -6.37 -0.59 0.71
CA ALA A 161 -5.36 -0.06 -0.19
C ALA A 161 -5.58 1.41 -0.49
N ALA A 162 -4.52 2.08 -0.92
CA ALA A 162 -4.58 3.44 -1.41
C ALA A 162 -3.68 3.57 -2.64
N ALA A 163 -4.16 4.30 -3.63
CA ALA A 163 -3.49 4.46 -4.91
C ALA A 163 -3.02 5.89 -5.13
N GLY A 164 -1.86 6.04 -5.76
CA GLY A 164 -1.34 7.29 -6.26
C GLY A 164 -1.83 7.61 -7.68
N PRO A 165 -1.54 8.81 -8.20
CA PRO A 165 -1.87 9.16 -9.56
C PRO A 165 -0.90 8.51 -10.58
N PRO A 166 -1.35 8.25 -11.82
CA PRO A 166 -0.48 7.82 -12.90
C PRO A 166 0.63 8.84 -13.16
N SER A 167 1.89 8.41 -13.07
CA SER A 167 3.07 9.26 -13.18
C SER A 167 4.20 8.58 -13.96
N PHE A 168 4.98 9.31 -14.75
CA PHE A 168 5.96 8.74 -15.68
C PHE A 168 7.38 8.67 -15.10
N GLY A 169 8.12 7.60 -15.42
CA GLY A 169 9.55 7.51 -15.14
C GLY A 169 9.89 7.24 -13.66
N LEU A 170 11.18 7.26 -13.35
CA LEU A 170 11.68 7.16 -11.98
C LEU A 170 11.13 8.26 -11.04
N PRO A 171 11.03 9.55 -11.44
CA PRO A 171 10.32 10.56 -10.64
C PRO A 171 8.83 10.23 -10.46
N GLY A 172 8.23 9.51 -11.42
CA GLY A 172 6.85 9.06 -11.38
C GLY A 172 6.60 7.94 -10.39
N VAL A 173 7.49 6.95 -10.31
CA VAL A 173 7.50 5.90 -9.27
C VAL A 173 7.43 6.55 -7.88
N ARG A 174 8.31 7.52 -7.63
CA ARG A 174 8.34 8.29 -6.38
C ARG A 174 7.06 9.09 -6.15
N ARG A 175 6.64 9.90 -7.13
CA ARG A 175 5.46 10.77 -7.01
C ARG A 175 4.20 9.98 -6.71
N SER A 176 4.00 8.88 -7.44
CA SER A 176 2.83 8.03 -7.26
C SER A 176 2.81 7.42 -5.85
N HIS A 177 3.95 6.92 -5.37
CA HIS A 177 4.07 6.36 -4.03
C HIS A 177 3.80 7.38 -2.91
N LEU A 178 4.39 8.57 -2.99
CA LEU A 178 4.18 9.62 -1.98
C LEU A 178 2.72 10.06 -1.90
N ALA A 179 2.04 10.12 -3.04
CA ALA A 179 0.62 10.41 -3.11
C ALA A 179 -0.24 9.26 -2.55
N ALA A 180 0.08 8.01 -2.90
CA ALA A 180 -0.55 6.82 -2.33
C ALA A 180 -0.44 6.80 -0.80
N ARG A 181 0.73 7.20 -0.25
CA ARG A 181 0.94 7.32 1.20
C ARG A 181 0.04 8.39 1.83
N GLY A 182 -0.12 9.53 1.16
CA GLY A 182 -1.08 10.56 1.58
C GLY A 182 -2.50 10.00 1.63
N ALA A 183 -2.92 9.29 0.58
CA ALA A 183 -4.25 8.67 0.51
C ALA A 183 -4.43 7.56 1.56
N ALA A 184 -3.40 6.74 1.82
CA ALA A 184 -3.41 5.71 2.86
C ALA A 184 -3.63 6.30 4.25
N ARG A 185 -3.02 7.45 4.55
CA ARG A 185 -3.24 8.19 5.80
C ARG A 185 -4.70 8.61 5.96
N ILE A 186 -5.36 9.06 4.89
CA ILE A 186 -6.80 9.41 4.92
C ILE A 186 -7.68 8.16 5.05
N ALA A 187 -7.33 7.07 4.35
CA ALA A 187 -8.10 5.83 4.39
C ALA A 187 -8.05 5.15 5.76
N ALA A 188 -6.89 5.13 6.41
CA ALA A 188 -6.68 4.47 7.71
C ALA A 188 -7.45 5.09 8.88
N THR A 189 -8.09 6.25 8.67
CA THR A 189 -8.96 6.87 9.68
C THR A 189 -10.44 6.57 9.45
N THR A 190 -10.83 6.04 8.28
CA THR A 190 -12.23 5.76 7.94
C THR A 190 -12.48 4.26 7.97
N LEU A 191 -13.09 3.75 9.05
CA LEU A 191 -13.42 2.33 9.22
C LEU A 191 -14.31 1.74 8.11
N ALA A 192 -15.09 2.58 7.42
CA ALA A 192 -16.01 2.18 6.36
C ALA A 192 -15.36 1.97 4.99
N ASP A 193 -14.07 2.32 4.82
CA ASP A 193 -13.41 2.18 3.54
C ASP A 193 -13.02 0.72 3.27
N THR A 194 -13.76 0.04 2.40
CA THR A 194 -13.51 -1.35 2.06
C THR A 194 -12.75 -1.51 0.75
N GLY A 195 -12.53 -0.43 -0.01
CA GLY A 195 -11.93 -0.46 -1.34
C GLY A 195 -10.53 0.15 -1.41
N VAL A 196 -10.12 0.51 -2.63
CA VAL A 196 -8.89 1.28 -2.86
C VAL A 196 -9.21 2.77 -2.76
N ARG A 197 -8.53 3.48 -1.85
CA ARG A 197 -8.61 4.94 -1.76
C ARG A 197 -7.73 5.59 -2.83
N ASP A 198 -8.34 6.12 -3.87
CA ASP A 198 -7.61 6.85 -4.91
C ASP A 198 -7.21 8.26 -4.42
N TYR A 199 -5.94 8.60 -4.54
CA TYR A 199 -5.42 9.92 -4.22
C TYR A 199 -6.15 11.04 -4.96
N VAL A 200 -6.63 10.80 -6.19
CA VAL A 200 -7.38 11.81 -6.96
C VAL A 200 -8.61 12.29 -6.19
N ASP A 201 -9.26 11.41 -5.42
CA ASP A 201 -10.49 11.70 -4.68
C ASP A 201 -10.22 12.41 -3.33
N VAL A 202 -8.99 12.32 -2.81
CA VAL A 202 -8.59 12.88 -1.50
C VAL A 202 -7.39 13.83 -1.56
N ARG A 203 -6.95 14.23 -2.75
CA ARG A 203 -5.75 15.06 -2.97
C ARG A 203 -5.77 16.34 -2.15
N THR A 204 -6.91 17.04 -2.16
CA THR A 204 -7.07 18.31 -1.44
C THR A 204 -6.95 18.10 0.06
N ALA A 205 -7.66 17.11 0.61
CA ALA A 205 -7.54 16.74 2.02
C ALA A 205 -6.09 16.36 2.38
N CYS A 206 -5.40 15.56 1.54
CA CYS A 206 -4.01 15.18 1.77
C CYS A 206 -3.08 16.39 1.85
N LEU A 207 -3.27 17.38 0.97
CA LEU A 207 -2.48 18.61 0.94
C LEU A 207 -2.75 19.45 2.20
N LEU A 208 -4.02 19.68 2.53
CA LEU A 208 -4.43 20.52 3.65
C LEU A 208 -4.07 19.92 5.02
N THR A 209 -4.04 18.59 5.12
CA THR A 209 -3.70 17.85 6.34
C THR A 209 -2.25 17.35 6.36
N GLY A 210 -1.37 17.93 5.52
CA GLY A 210 0.06 17.65 5.54
C GLY A 210 0.65 17.85 6.94
N ASP A 211 0.27 18.97 7.57
CA ASP A 211 0.46 19.30 8.97
C ASP A 211 -0.90 19.29 9.67
N ALA A 212 -1.19 18.21 10.40
CA ALA A 212 -2.49 18.03 11.05
C ALA A 212 -2.74 19.05 12.18
N GLU A 213 -1.68 19.55 12.82
CA GLU A 213 -1.80 20.54 13.88
C GLU A 213 -2.20 21.90 13.30
N GLN A 214 -1.51 22.37 12.27
CA GLN A 214 -1.90 23.60 11.56
C GLN A 214 -3.29 23.48 10.92
N ALA A 215 -3.61 22.32 10.35
CA ALA A 215 -4.94 22.06 9.80
C ALA A 215 -6.04 22.18 10.88
N ARG A 216 -5.77 21.69 12.10
CA ARG A 216 -6.70 21.80 13.23
C ARG A 216 -6.90 23.25 13.66
N TRP A 217 -5.82 24.03 13.79
CA TRP A 217 -5.93 25.46 14.11
C TRP A 217 -6.73 26.21 13.04
N TYR A 218 -6.42 25.98 11.77
CA TYR A 218 -7.13 26.56 10.63
C TYR A 218 -8.64 26.25 10.67
N VAL A 219 -9.01 24.99 10.92
CA VAL A 219 -10.42 24.59 11.06
C VAL A 219 -11.10 25.32 12.23
N GLN A 220 -10.47 25.36 13.40
CA GLN A 220 -11.05 26.01 14.58
C GLN A 220 -11.21 27.51 14.38
N GLU A 221 -10.21 28.18 13.80
CA GLU A 221 -10.23 29.61 13.53
C GLU A 221 -11.25 30.01 12.46
N THR A 222 -11.52 29.12 11.49
CA THR A 222 -12.41 29.36 10.33
C THR A 222 -13.86 28.96 10.60
N LEU A 223 -14.08 27.78 11.20
CA LEU A 223 -15.42 27.23 11.42
C LEU A 223 -15.96 27.53 12.82
N GLY A 224 -15.09 27.77 13.80
CA GLY A 224 -15.48 28.03 15.19
C GLY A 224 -16.43 26.95 15.72
N ALA A 225 -17.59 27.36 16.23
CA ALA A 225 -18.61 26.46 16.75
C ALA A 225 -19.13 25.44 15.71
N LEU A 226 -19.04 25.75 14.40
CA LEU A 226 -19.43 24.82 13.34
C LEU A 226 -18.47 23.62 13.21
N ALA A 227 -17.29 23.65 13.83
CA ALA A 227 -16.36 22.52 13.87
C ALA A 227 -16.71 21.43 14.89
N ALA A 228 -17.75 21.63 15.71
CA ALA A 228 -18.08 20.72 16.80
C ALA A 228 -18.40 19.28 16.31
N PRO A 229 -18.00 18.23 17.06
CA PRO A 229 -18.14 16.82 16.65
C PRO A 229 -19.54 16.27 16.97
N ASP A 230 -20.59 17.07 16.80
CA ASP A 230 -21.98 16.68 17.00
C ASP A 230 -22.72 16.51 15.66
N ASP A 231 -23.70 15.60 15.64
CA ASP A 231 -24.49 15.27 14.45
C ASP A 231 -25.14 16.50 13.79
N TRP A 232 -25.51 17.50 14.58
CA TRP A 232 -26.15 18.69 14.05
C TRP A 232 -25.14 19.57 13.31
N SER A 233 -23.99 19.85 13.91
CA SER A 233 -22.90 20.57 13.27
C SER A 233 -22.39 19.83 12.02
N GLU A 234 -22.34 18.50 12.05
CA GLU A 234 -22.04 17.68 10.86
C GLU A 234 -23.05 17.89 9.73
N GLN A 235 -24.35 17.80 10.02
CA GLN A 235 -25.40 18.07 9.02
C GLN A 235 -25.32 19.50 8.45
N LEU A 236 -24.96 20.48 9.27
CA LEU A 236 -24.75 21.85 8.84
C LEU A 236 -23.52 21.98 7.92
N ARG A 237 -22.39 21.36 8.27
CA ARG A 237 -21.18 21.30 7.43
C ARG A 237 -21.47 20.66 6.08
N ASP A 238 -22.18 19.52 6.06
CA ASP A 238 -22.55 18.83 4.82
C ASP A 238 -23.48 19.66 3.93
N THR A 239 -24.48 20.29 4.55
CA THR A 239 -25.40 21.15 3.80
C THR A 239 -24.68 22.36 3.21
N LEU A 240 -23.80 23.00 3.99
CA LEU A 240 -23.02 24.15 3.54
C LEU A 240 -22.03 23.75 2.43
N ARG A 241 -21.36 22.61 2.56
CA ARG A 241 -20.45 22.07 1.54
C ARG A 241 -21.19 21.82 0.22
N CYS A 242 -22.33 21.14 0.26
CA CYS A 242 -23.16 20.89 -0.92
C CYS A 242 -23.67 22.20 -1.56
N TYR A 243 -24.11 23.15 -0.75
CA TYR A 243 -24.53 24.48 -1.19
C TYR A 243 -23.42 25.24 -1.92
N LEU A 244 -22.21 25.26 -1.37
CA LEU A 244 -21.05 25.91 -1.99
C LEU A 244 -20.60 25.19 -3.27
N ALA A 245 -20.59 23.85 -3.29
CA ALA A 245 -20.29 23.05 -4.48
C ALA A 245 -21.32 23.26 -5.60
N SER A 246 -22.58 23.52 -5.25
CA SER A 246 -23.68 23.83 -6.16
C SER A 246 -23.70 25.29 -6.61
N GLY A 247 -22.60 26.03 -6.50
CA GLY A 247 -22.52 27.43 -6.90
C GLY A 247 -23.47 28.35 -6.12
N ARG A 248 -23.79 27.99 -4.87
CA ARG A 248 -24.75 28.70 -3.99
C ARG A 248 -26.22 28.60 -4.45
N SER A 249 -26.57 27.56 -5.20
CA SER A 249 -27.95 27.22 -5.57
C SER A 249 -28.64 26.39 -4.48
N LEU A 250 -29.64 26.97 -3.81
CA LEU A 250 -30.47 26.25 -2.83
C LEU A 250 -31.27 25.11 -3.47
N LYS A 251 -31.71 25.27 -4.72
CA LYS A 251 -32.46 24.24 -5.45
C LYS A 251 -31.58 23.03 -5.73
N THR A 252 -30.42 23.26 -6.33
CA THR A 252 -29.47 22.20 -6.70
C THR A 252 -28.95 21.47 -5.46
N ALA A 253 -28.67 22.21 -4.37
CA ALA A 253 -28.25 21.59 -3.12
C ALA A 253 -29.36 20.75 -2.48
N ALA A 254 -30.62 21.20 -2.54
CA ALA A 254 -31.77 20.43 -2.04
C ALA A 254 -31.98 19.13 -2.82
N GLU A 255 -31.84 19.18 -4.15
CA GLU A 255 -31.90 18.01 -5.02
C GLU A 255 -30.77 17.01 -4.71
N GLN A 256 -29.53 17.49 -4.57
CA GLN A 256 -28.37 16.62 -4.26
C GLN A 256 -28.42 16.00 -2.86
N LEU A 257 -28.95 16.74 -1.87
CA LEU A 257 -29.10 16.26 -0.50
C LEU A 257 -30.40 15.47 -0.28
N ALA A 258 -31.29 15.40 -1.29
CA ALA A 258 -32.62 14.81 -1.18
C ALA A 258 -33.45 15.36 0.00
N VAL A 259 -33.43 16.68 0.21
CA VAL A 259 -34.22 17.37 1.25
C VAL A 259 -35.03 18.53 0.67
N ALA A 260 -36.00 19.05 1.43
CA ALA A 260 -36.75 20.23 1.03
C ALA A 260 -35.86 21.48 0.94
N ARG A 261 -36.14 22.35 -0.04
CA ARG A 261 -35.43 23.64 -0.21
C ARG A 261 -35.41 24.47 1.08
N ASN A 262 -36.52 24.50 1.82
CA ASN A 262 -36.61 25.24 3.08
C ASN A 262 -35.66 24.71 4.14
N THR A 263 -35.43 23.40 4.17
CA THR A 263 -34.45 22.76 5.08
C THR A 263 -33.04 23.23 4.76
N VAL A 264 -32.68 23.29 3.46
CA VAL A 264 -31.37 23.84 3.04
C VAL A 264 -31.24 25.30 3.44
N THR A 265 -32.26 26.13 3.17
CA THR A 265 -32.27 27.55 3.56
C THR A 265 -32.04 27.72 5.07
N TYR A 266 -32.77 26.95 5.88
CA TYR A 266 -32.63 26.98 7.33
C TYR A 266 -31.21 26.59 7.77
N ARG A 267 -30.71 25.45 7.28
CA ARG A 267 -29.37 24.94 7.65
C ARG A 267 -28.25 25.89 7.22
N VAL A 268 -28.30 26.45 6.00
CA VAL A 268 -27.31 27.45 5.53
C VAL A 268 -27.36 28.70 6.41
N LYS A 269 -28.56 29.19 6.77
CA LYS A 269 -28.69 30.33 7.69
C LYS A 269 -28.11 30.03 9.08
N ARG A 270 -28.34 28.83 9.62
CA ARG A 270 -27.78 28.42 10.92
C ARG A 270 -26.26 28.27 10.86
N ALA A 271 -25.71 27.67 9.80
CA ALA A 271 -24.28 27.59 9.60
C ALA A 271 -23.64 28.99 9.52
N GLY A 272 -24.27 29.93 8.80
CA GLY A 272 -23.80 31.33 8.73
C GLY A 272 -23.79 32.05 10.09
N LEU A 273 -24.74 31.75 10.97
CA LEU A 273 -24.74 32.29 12.34
C LEU A 273 -23.59 31.74 13.19
N LEU A 274 -23.23 30.46 13.02
CA LEU A 274 -22.12 29.82 13.75
C LEU A 274 -20.75 30.25 13.25
N LEU A 275 -20.60 30.52 11.94
CA LEU A 275 -19.38 31.06 11.34
C LEU A 275 -19.10 32.50 11.78
N GLY A 276 -20.15 33.28 12.05
CA GLY A 276 -20.02 34.71 12.35
C GLY A 276 -19.73 35.56 11.10
N ALA A 277 -19.84 36.89 11.26
CA ALA A 277 -19.78 37.84 10.14
C ALA A 277 -18.41 37.90 9.43
N ARG A 278 -17.31 37.54 10.11
CA ARG A 278 -15.94 37.61 9.57
C ARG A 278 -15.68 36.61 8.44
N HIS A 279 -16.26 35.41 8.50
CA HIS A 279 -15.99 34.32 7.52
C HIS A 279 -16.99 34.26 6.36
N LEU A 280 -18.07 35.05 6.40
CA LEU A 280 -18.95 35.24 5.24
C LEU A 280 -18.28 36.08 4.14
N ALA A 281 -17.19 36.79 4.45
CA ALA A 281 -16.41 37.59 3.52
C ALA A 281 -15.43 36.75 2.68
N ASP A 282 -14.95 35.62 3.19
CA ASP A 282 -14.06 34.70 2.46
C ASP A 282 -14.60 33.25 2.47
N LEU A 283 -15.49 32.96 1.52
CA LEU A 283 -16.05 31.62 1.34
C LEU A 283 -15.02 30.60 0.84
N SER A 284 -13.84 31.04 0.37
CA SER A 284 -12.79 30.13 -0.07
C SER A 284 -12.14 29.45 1.13
N GLU A 285 -11.87 30.21 2.20
CA GLU A 285 -11.31 29.67 3.43
C GLU A 285 -12.26 28.65 4.07
N VAL A 286 -13.55 29.00 4.16
CA VAL A 286 -14.61 28.11 4.68
C VAL A 286 -14.69 26.83 3.87
N ARG A 287 -14.60 26.90 2.54
CA ARG A 287 -14.64 25.71 1.67
C ARG A 287 -13.47 24.77 1.96
N LEU A 288 -12.27 25.28 2.18
CA LEU A 288 -11.11 24.46 2.54
C LEU A 288 -11.27 23.82 3.93
N ALA A 289 -11.78 24.57 4.90
CA ALA A 289 -12.01 24.03 6.25
C ALA A 289 -13.09 22.94 6.24
N LEU A 290 -14.16 23.11 5.46
CA LEU A 290 -15.18 22.07 5.25
C LEU A 290 -14.62 20.82 4.56
N GLU A 291 -13.65 20.98 3.66
CA GLU A 291 -12.99 19.86 2.98
C GLU A 291 -12.13 19.04 3.94
N ILE A 292 -11.42 19.69 4.87
CA ILE A 292 -10.70 19.01 5.96
C ILE A 292 -11.68 18.22 6.84
N MET A 293 -12.81 18.85 7.21
CA MET A 293 -13.83 18.24 8.08
C MET A 293 -14.63 17.09 7.45
N ARG A 294 -14.34 16.71 6.20
CA ARG A 294 -14.79 15.42 5.64
C ARG A 294 -14.06 14.23 6.26
N PHE A 295 -12.89 14.47 6.85
CA PHE A 295 -12.03 13.47 7.45
C PHE A 295 -11.55 13.95 8.83
N PRO A 296 -12.46 14.19 9.79
CA PRO A 296 -12.12 14.80 11.08
C PRO A 296 -11.06 13.99 11.83
N ASP A 297 -11.14 12.66 11.76
CA ASP A 297 -10.21 11.72 12.42
C ASP A 297 -8.74 11.87 11.96
N VAL A 298 -8.50 12.44 10.76
CA VAL A 298 -7.15 12.73 10.27
C VAL A 298 -6.47 13.80 11.12
N LEU A 299 -7.26 14.67 11.75
CA LEU A 299 -6.75 15.69 12.65
C LEU A 299 -6.34 15.10 14.01
N ASP A 300 -6.79 13.90 14.38
CA ASP A 300 -6.53 13.33 15.70
C ASP A 300 -5.27 12.45 15.77
N ARG A 301 -4.74 12.00 14.62
CA ARG A 301 -3.52 11.17 14.58
C ARG A 301 -2.24 11.97 14.44
N GLY A 302 -1.25 11.63 15.27
CA GLY A 302 0.12 12.14 15.15
C GLY A 302 0.89 11.53 13.97
N PRO A 303 2.09 12.04 13.62
CA PRO A 303 2.90 11.56 12.50
C PRO A 303 3.28 10.08 12.55
N ALA A 304 3.24 9.45 13.72
CA ALA A 304 3.74 8.10 13.99
C ALA A 304 2.74 6.96 13.68
N ASP A 305 1.45 7.24 13.47
CA ASP A 305 0.40 6.23 13.22
C ASP A 305 0.16 5.96 11.73
N ARG A 306 1.17 6.19 10.88
CA ARG A 306 1.04 6.14 9.42
C ARG A 306 1.29 4.72 8.90
N PRO A 307 0.34 4.11 8.16
CA PRO A 307 0.58 2.82 7.51
C PRO A 307 1.73 2.96 6.50
N GLY A 308 2.79 2.16 6.69
CA GLY A 308 3.97 2.13 5.81
C GLY A 308 5.14 3.06 6.18
N ASP A 309 5.07 3.82 7.28
CA ASP A 309 6.19 4.65 7.79
C ASP A 309 6.92 3.98 8.99
N GLY A 310 6.63 2.71 9.29
CA GLY A 310 7.33 1.97 10.34
C GLY A 310 8.82 1.83 10.01
N PRO A 311 9.74 1.78 11.00
CA PRO A 311 11.13 1.44 10.70
C PRO A 311 11.16 0.07 10.00
N GLY A 312 11.75 0.02 8.80
CA GLY A 312 11.96 -1.22 8.05
C GLY A 312 12.60 -2.30 8.94
N PRO A 313 12.39 -3.59 8.63
CA PRO A 313 12.89 -4.71 9.45
C PRO A 313 14.40 -4.60 9.72
N MET A 314 15.18 -4.04 8.79
CA MET A 314 16.61 -3.78 8.98
C MET A 314 16.91 -2.75 10.09
N ARG A 315 16.12 -1.67 10.21
CA ARG A 315 16.36 -0.63 11.23
C ARG A 315 16.04 -1.15 12.63
N ARG A 316 15.08 -2.06 12.77
CA ARG A 316 14.84 -2.78 14.03
C ARG A 316 15.98 -3.72 14.40
N MET A 317 16.64 -4.35 13.42
CA MET A 317 17.78 -5.24 13.67
C MET A 317 19.03 -4.47 14.15
N TYR A 318 19.32 -3.30 13.56
CA TYR A 318 20.44 -2.45 14.00
C TYR A 318 20.20 -1.72 15.34
N VAL A 319 18.95 -1.31 15.63
CA VAL A 319 18.59 -0.69 16.91
C VAL A 319 18.56 -1.72 18.06
N ARG A 320 18.15 -2.97 17.80
CA ARG A 320 18.24 -4.06 18.80
C ARG A 320 19.67 -4.55 19.03
N ALA A 321 20.57 -4.31 18.08
CA ALA A 321 21.98 -4.67 18.15
C ALA A 321 22.91 -3.53 18.64
N GLY A 322 22.37 -2.35 18.94
CA GLY A 322 23.13 -1.23 19.54
C GLY A 322 24.21 -0.60 18.65
N LEU A 323 24.11 -0.73 17.32
CA LEU A 323 25.18 -0.36 16.38
C LEU A 323 24.96 0.97 15.62
N VAL A 324 23.89 1.71 15.89
CA VAL A 324 23.68 3.10 15.43
C VAL A 324 22.94 3.86 16.53
N PRO A 325 23.30 5.12 16.86
CA PRO A 325 22.62 5.91 17.89
C PRO A 325 21.15 6.21 17.59
#